data_AF-A0A954Z1J7-F1
#
_entry.id   AF-A0A954Z1J7-F1
#
_cell.length_a   1.000
_cell.length_b   1.000
_cell.length_c   1.000
_cell.angle_alpha   90.00
_cell.angle_beta   90.00
_cell.angle_gamma   90.00
#
_symmetry.space_group_name_H-M   'P 1'
#
loop_
_entity.id
_entity.type
_entity.pdbx_description
1 polymer ?
#
loop_
_entity_poly.entity_id
_entity_poly.type
_entity_poly.pdbx_seq_one_letter_code
_entity_poly.pdbx_strand_id
1 'polypeptide(L)'
;MPAVHTSVKRLAELRSDFSSAATREKKRLLEFLNSAPISSVATLNRLHQTLLFLCAFPDSVQTRTLAAGILDTFHLRIAGLPRRMRERMDDTGLAGTTIHYRYSLDVARWLVAHCPGGVTIDWDDFEKTETLDEILSLMLAPA
;
A
#
# COMPACT_ATOMS: atom_id res chain seq x y z
N MET A 1 -23.38 10.44 11.57
CA MET A 1 -21.93 10.21 11.73
C MET A 1 -21.17 11.16 10.80
N PRO A 2 -19.98 11.67 11.16
CA PRO A 2 -19.22 12.54 10.27
C PRO A 2 -18.85 11.82 8.96
N ALA A 3 -18.77 12.56 7.87
CA ALA A 3 -18.40 12.00 6.57
C ALA A 3 -16.97 11.41 6.61
N VAL A 4 -16.76 10.28 5.94
CA VAL A 4 -15.51 9.52 6.03
C VAL A 4 -14.29 10.35 5.65
N HIS A 5 -14.40 11.17 4.60
CA HIS A 5 -13.32 12.06 4.17
C HIS A 5 -12.94 13.08 5.27
N THR A 6 -13.91 13.61 6.00
CA THR A 6 -13.70 14.56 7.10
C THR A 6 -13.01 13.85 8.28
N SER A 7 -13.42 12.62 8.59
CA SER A 7 -12.80 11.81 9.65
C SER A 7 -11.34 11.48 9.35
N VAL A 8 -11.01 11.11 8.09
CA VAL A 8 -9.62 10.88 7.67
C VAL A 8 -8.81 12.17 7.73
N LYS A 9 -9.38 13.30 7.28
CA LYS A 9 -8.71 14.60 7.37
C LYS A 9 -8.40 14.96 8.82
N ARG A 10 -9.38 14.80 9.72
CA ARG A 10 -9.23 15.09 11.15
C ARG A 10 -8.17 14.20 11.80
N LEU A 11 -8.16 12.90 11.49
CA LEU A 11 -7.13 11.98 11.99
C LEU A 11 -5.73 12.44 11.54
N ALA A 12 -5.60 12.85 10.27
CA ALA A 12 -4.34 13.33 9.71
C ALA A 12 -3.87 14.65 10.34
N GLU A 13 -4.78 15.55 10.72
CA GLU A 13 -4.47 16.79 11.44
C GLU A 13 -3.99 16.51 12.86
N LEU A 14 -4.62 15.55 13.53
CA LEU A 14 -4.26 15.16 14.90
C LEU A 14 -2.95 14.39 15.00
N ARG A 15 -2.39 13.87 13.89
CA ARG A 15 -1.33 12.85 13.92
C ARG A 15 -0.16 13.17 14.86
N SER A 16 0.27 14.43 14.93
CA SER A 16 1.38 14.92 15.76
C SER A 16 0.96 15.58 17.08
N ASP A 17 -0.33 15.59 17.42
CA ASP A 17 -0.83 16.03 18.73
C ASP A 17 -0.90 14.83 19.68
N PHE A 18 -0.03 14.83 20.69
CA PHE A 18 0.12 13.75 21.67
C PHE A 18 -0.66 14.01 22.97
N SER A 19 -1.55 15.01 22.99
CA SER A 19 -2.38 15.28 24.16
C SER A 19 -3.32 14.12 24.47
N SER A 20 -3.76 14.00 25.73
CA SER A 20 -4.71 12.96 26.11
C SER A 20 -6.06 13.10 25.39
N ALA A 21 -6.46 14.33 25.07
CA ALA A 21 -7.65 14.62 24.29
C ALA A 21 -7.51 14.13 22.83
N ALA A 22 -6.41 14.48 22.17
CA ALA A 22 -6.11 14.01 20.82
C ALA A 22 -6.00 12.48 20.76
N THR A 23 -5.36 11.86 21.75
CA THR A 23 -5.26 10.40 21.85
C THR A 23 -6.64 9.73 21.88
N ARG A 24 -7.58 10.23 22.69
CA ARG A 24 -8.96 9.72 22.74
C ARG A 24 -9.67 9.91 21.40
N GLU A 25 -9.50 11.06 20.77
CA GLU A 25 -10.12 11.36 19.48
C GLU A 25 -9.57 10.48 18.35
N LYS A 26 -8.24 10.29 18.27
CA LYS A 26 -7.59 9.37 17.32
C LYS A 26 -8.15 7.96 17.45
N LYS A 27 -8.26 7.42 18.68
CA LYS A 27 -8.81 6.08 18.92
C LYS A 27 -10.24 5.94 18.37
N ARG A 28 -11.11 6.89 18.72
CA ARG A 28 -12.50 6.92 18.21
C ARG A 28 -12.57 7.00 16.67
N LEU A 29 -11.69 7.81 16.06
CA LEU A 29 -11.62 7.93 14.61
C LEU A 29 -11.09 6.64 13.97
N LEU A 30 -10.08 6.00 14.53
CA LEU A 30 -9.54 4.72 14.04
C LEU A 30 -10.60 3.62 14.09
N GLU A 31 -11.33 3.50 15.19
CA GLU A 31 -12.43 2.52 15.33
C GLU A 31 -13.52 2.73 14.27
N PHE A 32 -13.93 3.98 14.05
CA PHE A 32 -14.89 4.32 12.99
C PHE A 32 -14.33 4.00 11.59
N LEU A 33 -13.09 4.41 11.31
CA LEU A 33 -12.49 4.24 10.00
C LEU A 33 -12.19 2.77 9.69
N ASN A 34 -12.01 1.92 10.72
CA ASN A 34 -11.78 0.48 10.57
C ASN A 34 -12.94 -0.27 9.89
N SER A 35 -14.18 0.24 9.99
CA SER A 35 -15.34 -0.37 9.32
C SER A 35 -15.95 0.50 8.22
N ALA A 36 -15.56 1.78 8.14
CA ALA A 36 -16.12 2.69 7.14
C ALA A 36 -15.70 2.33 5.70
N PRO A 37 -16.64 2.30 4.73
CA PRO A 37 -16.30 2.15 3.32
C PRO A 37 -15.63 3.42 2.78
N ILE A 38 -14.59 3.25 1.95
CA ILE A 38 -13.82 4.36 1.35
C ILE A 38 -13.62 4.06 -0.13
N SER A 39 -14.19 4.91 -1.00
CA SER A 39 -14.10 4.76 -2.46
C SER A 39 -13.27 5.86 -3.14
N SER A 40 -12.61 6.72 -2.37
CA SER A 40 -11.75 7.79 -2.90
C SER A 40 -10.28 7.41 -2.74
N VAL A 41 -9.55 7.39 -3.86
CA VAL A 41 -8.08 7.18 -3.89
C VAL A 41 -7.35 8.15 -2.97
N ALA A 42 -7.68 9.45 -3.04
CA ALA A 42 -7.04 10.46 -2.23
C ALA A 42 -7.29 10.25 -0.72
N THR A 43 -8.49 9.81 -0.36
CA THR A 43 -8.84 9.50 1.03
C THR A 43 -8.14 8.24 1.51
N LEU A 44 -8.05 7.20 0.69
CA LEU A 44 -7.32 5.96 1.00
C LEU A 44 -5.82 6.24 1.21
N ASN A 45 -5.19 6.99 0.30
CA ASN A 45 -3.78 7.32 0.42
C ASN A 45 -3.49 8.13 1.71
N ARG A 46 -4.31 9.15 1.99
CA ARG A 46 -4.18 9.94 3.21
C ARG A 46 -4.36 9.09 4.47
N LEU A 47 -5.33 8.19 4.48
CA LEU A 47 -5.54 7.26 5.59
C LEU A 47 -4.30 6.39 5.80
N HIS A 48 -3.82 5.71 4.76
CA HIS A 48 -2.65 4.82 4.84
C HIS A 48 -1.40 5.54 5.37
N GLN A 49 -1.06 6.70 4.80
CA GLN A 49 0.09 7.49 5.26
C GLN A 49 -0.06 7.92 6.73
N THR A 50 -1.28 8.27 7.15
CA THR A 50 -1.55 8.62 8.54
C THR A 50 -1.40 7.42 9.46
N LEU A 51 -1.87 6.24 9.06
CA LEU A 51 -1.71 5.00 9.84
C LEU A 51 -0.24 4.62 9.99
N LEU A 52 0.56 4.71 8.91
CA LEU A 52 2.01 4.49 8.97
C LEU A 52 2.68 5.44 9.97
N PHE A 53 2.30 6.72 9.95
CA PHE A 53 2.79 7.69 10.93
C PHE A 53 2.44 7.29 12.36
N LEU A 54 1.19 6.87 12.63
CA LEU A 54 0.76 6.45 13.96
C LEU A 54 1.42 5.14 14.42
N CYS A 55 1.86 4.28 13.50
CA CYS A 55 2.67 3.11 13.82
C CYS A 55 4.11 3.48 14.20
N ALA A 56 4.69 4.49 13.54
CA ALA A 56 6.04 4.97 13.80
C ALA A 56 6.14 5.86 15.05
N PHE A 57 5.12 6.71 15.27
CA PHE A 57 5.05 7.69 16.35
C PHE A 57 3.74 7.58 17.13
N PRO A 58 3.50 6.48 17.86
CA PRO A 58 2.25 6.27 18.57
C PRO A 58 2.17 7.10 19.85
N ASP A 59 1.00 7.70 20.12
CA ASP A 59 0.72 8.34 21.41
C ASP A 59 0.49 7.32 22.53
N SER A 60 0.07 6.11 22.16
CA SER A 60 -0.18 5.00 23.09
C SER A 60 -0.10 3.66 22.39
N VAL A 61 0.12 2.60 23.17
CA VAL A 61 0.12 1.21 22.67
C VAL A 61 -1.18 0.90 21.91
N GLN A 62 -2.33 1.32 22.43
CA GLN A 62 -3.62 1.04 21.78
C GLN A 62 -3.76 1.80 20.45
N THR A 63 -3.27 3.03 20.35
CA THR A 63 -3.26 3.77 19.06
C THR A 63 -2.42 3.01 18.02
N ARG A 64 -1.24 2.53 18.41
CA ARG A 64 -0.37 1.71 17.55
C ARG A 64 -1.08 0.43 17.11
N THR A 65 -1.69 -0.30 18.05
CA THR A 65 -2.37 -1.57 17.77
C THR A 65 -3.54 -1.38 16.81
N LEU A 66 -4.38 -0.36 17.02
CA LEU A 66 -5.48 -0.04 16.11
C LEU A 66 -4.96 0.35 14.72
N ALA A 67 -3.95 1.21 14.64
CA ALA A 67 -3.38 1.65 13.36
C ALA A 67 -2.77 0.47 12.58
N ALA A 68 -1.99 -0.38 13.27
CA ALA A 68 -1.38 -1.56 12.69
C ALA A 68 -2.42 -2.58 12.22
N GLY A 69 -3.49 -2.82 12.98
CA GLY A 69 -4.57 -3.73 12.58
C GLY A 69 -5.32 -3.26 11.33
N ILE A 70 -5.51 -1.94 11.17
CA ILE A 70 -6.10 -1.39 9.95
C ILE A 70 -5.14 -1.53 8.76
N LEU A 71 -3.83 -1.34 8.96
CA LEU A 71 -2.82 -1.54 7.92
C LEU A 71 -2.73 -3.00 7.46
N ASP A 72 -2.79 -3.95 8.40
CA ASP A 72 -2.70 -5.38 8.11
C ASP A 72 -3.81 -5.84 7.16
N THR A 73 -5.02 -5.29 7.32
CA THR A 73 -6.18 -5.59 6.47
C THR A 73 -6.39 -4.61 5.33
N PHE A 74 -5.48 -3.65 5.12
CA PHE A 74 -5.66 -2.56 4.15
C PHE A 74 -5.78 -3.07 2.71
N HIS A 75 -5.02 -4.13 2.38
CA HIS A 75 -5.06 -4.79 1.08
C HIS A 75 -6.47 -5.29 0.70
N LEU A 76 -7.29 -5.72 1.68
CA LEU A 76 -8.67 -6.14 1.45
C LEU A 76 -9.56 -4.97 1.00
N ARG A 77 -9.30 -3.77 1.52
CA ARG A 77 -10.01 -2.55 1.09
C ARG A 77 -9.69 -2.22 -0.35
N ILE A 78 -8.43 -2.36 -0.75
CA ILE A 78 -7.99 -2.15 -2.13
C ILE A 78 -8.60 -3.23 -3.04
N ALA A 79 -8.57 -4.50 -2.65
CA ALA A 79 -9.12 -5.61 -3.42
C ALA A 79 -10.61 -5.44 -3.74
N GLY A 80 -11.38 -4.80 -2.86
CA GLY A 80 -12.80 -4.48 -3.07
C GLY A 80 -13.07 -3.36 -4.08
N LEU A 81 -12.05 -2.70 -4.63
CA LEU A 81 -12.20 -1.60 -5.58
C LEU A 81 -12.20 -2.06 -7.04
N PRO A 82 -12.87 -1.33 -7.94
CA PRO A 82 -12.78 -1.57 -9.38
C PRO A 82 -11.32 -1.53 -9.86
N ARG A 83 -10.94 -2.43 -10.79
CA ARG A 83 -9.58 -2.55 -11.36
C ARG A 83 -8.98 -1.19 -11.75
N ARG A 84 -9.70 -0.39 -12.54
CA ARG A 84 -9.30 0.97 -12.95
C ARG A 84 -8.92 1.92 -11.81
N MET A 85 -9.48 1.71 -10.61
CA MET A 85 -9.18 2.54 -9.46
C MET A 85 -7.95 2.04 -8.72
N ARG A 86 -7.72 0.72 -8.70
CA ARG A 86 -6.50 0.11 -8.18
C ARG A 86 -5.28 0.52 -9.02
N GLU A 87 -5.39 0.47 -10.34
CA GLU A 87 -4.31 0.87 -11.27
C GLU A 87 -3.89 2.34 -11.07
N ARG A 88 -4.84 3.23 -10.74
CA ARG A 88 -4.54 4.63 -10.39
C ARG A 88 -3.75 4.81 -9.09
N MET A 89 -3.58 3.74 -8.32
CA MET A 89 -2.89 3.69 -7.05
C MET A 89 -1.58 2.91 -7.14
N ASP A 90 -1.22 2.40 -8.32
CA ASP A 90 0.08 1.78 -8.53
C ASP A 90 1.20 2.78 -8.24
N ASP A 91 2.35 2.27 -7.78
CA ASP A 91 3.54 3.04 -7.41
C ASP A 91 3.36 4.02 -6.24
N THR A 92 2.21 4.00 -5.56
CA THR A 92 1.98 4.81 -4.35
C THR A 92 2.51 4.18 -3.06
N GLY A 93 2.91 2.90 -3.12
CA GLY A 93 3.34 2.13 -1.94
C GLY A 93 2.18 1.70 -1.02
N LEU A 94 0.93 1.71 -1.51
CA LEU A 94 -0.22 1.23 -0.77
C LEU A 94 -0.29 -0.29 -0.77
N ALA A 95 -0.55 -0.89 0.40
CA ALA A 95 -0.72 -2.34 0.48
C ALA A 95 -1.87 -2.81 -0.43
N GLY A 96 -1.60 -3.77 -1.32
CA GLY A 96 -2.56 -4.30 -2.29
C GLY A 96 -2.56 -3.61 -3.65
N THR A 97 -1.63 -2.69 -3.93
CA THR A 97 -1.39 -2.10 -5.26
C THR A 97 -0.07 -2.62 -5.85
N THR A 98 0.13 -2.39 -7.15
CA THR A 98 1.35 -2.84 -7.85
C THR A 98 2.46 -1.79 -7.71
N ILE A 99 3.70 -2.24 -7.65
CA ILE A 99 4.89 -1.39 -7.79
C ILE A 99 5.62 -1.85 -9.05
N HIS A 100 5.71 -0.98 -10.04
CA HIS A 100 6.46 -1.18 -11.27
C HIS A 100 7.86 -0.63 -11.07
N TYR A 101 8.86 -1.51 -11.13
CA TYR A 101 10.25 -1.11 -10.94
C TYR A 101 11.21 -2.03 -11.68
N ARG A 102 12.26 -1.43 -12.25
CA ARG A 102 13.35 -2.15 -12.94
C ARG A 102 14.38 -2.61 -11.92
N TYR A 103 14.03 -3.65 -11.17
CA TYR A 103 14.93 -4.25 -10.18
C TYR A 103 16.18 -4.83 -10.86
N SER A 104 17.32 -4.78 -10.17
CA SER A 104 18.49 -5.56 -10.56
C SER A 104 18.19 -7.06 -10.47
N LEU A 105 18.93 -7.89 -11.20
CA LEU A 105 18.73 -9.35 -11.20
C LEU A 105 18.82 -9.95 -9.79
N ASP A 106 19.73 -9.46 -8.97
CA ASP A 106 19.92 -9.94 -7.60
C ASP A 106 18.71 -9.61 -6.71
N VAL A 107 18.16 -8.40 -6.84
CA VAL A 107 16.95 -8.01 -6.10
C VAL A 107 15.74 -8.78 -6.62
N ALA A 108 15.61 -8.97 -7.93
CA ALA A 108 14.54 -9.77 -8.51
C ALA A 108 14.58 -11.23 -8.01
N ARG A 109 15.76 -11.86 -7.97
CA ARG A 109 15.94 -13.21 -7.40
C ARG A 109 15.58 -13.25 -5.92
N TRP A 110 16.00 -12.25 -5.15
CA TRP A 110 15.64 -12.14 -3.74
C TRP A 110 14.12 -12.04 -3.55
N LEU A 111 13.45 -11.20 -4.34
CA LEU A 111 12.00 -11.01 -4.28
C LEU A 111 11.24 -12.30 -4.63
N VAL A 112 11.65 -13.01 -5.69
CA VAL A 112 11.01 -14.29 -6.07
C VAL A 112 11.15 -15.33 -4.95
N ALA A 113 12.29 -15.38 -4.26
CA ALA A 113 12.52 -16.33 -3.17
C ALA A 113 11.74 -15.99 -1.88
N HIS A 114 11.51 -14.71 -1.59
CA HIS A 114 10.91 -14.27 -0.32
C HIS A 114 9.45 -13.82 -0.44
N CYS A 115 8.97 -13.59 -1.66
CA CYS A 115 7.60 -13.17 -1.96
C CYS A 115 7.00 -14.04 -3.08
N PRO A 116 6.86 -15.36 -2.88
CA PRO A 116 6.36 -16.27 -3.91
C PRO A 116 4.95 -15.84 -4.36
N GLY A 117 4.77 -15.68 -5.67
CA GLY A 117 3.51 -15.21 -6.27
C GLY A 117 3.23 -13.70 -6.12
N GLY A 118 4.10 -12.95 -5.43
CA GLY A 118 4.01 -11.50 -5.27
C GLY A 118 4.79 -10.69 -6.31
N VAL A 119 5.41 -11.37 -7.29
CA VAL A 119 6.26 -10.75 -8.31
C VAL A 119 5.88 -11.33 -9.67
N THR A 120 5.77 -10.46 -10.66
CA THR A 120 5.64 -10.82 -12.07
C THR A 120 6.54 -9.92 -12.91
N ILE A 121 6.90 -10.38 -14.10
CA ILE A 121 7.47 -9.51 -15.12
C ILE A 121 6.34 -8.67 -15.70
N ASP A 122 6.57 -7.36 -15.79
CA ASP A 122 5.71 -6.46 -16.55
C ASP A 122 6.11 -6.56 -18.03
N TRP A 123 5.45 -7.47 -18.74
CA TRP A 123 5.70 -7.69 -20.17
C TRP A 123 5.20 -6.54 -21.03
N ASP A 124 4.24 -5.76 -20.54
CA ASP A 124 3.66 -4.64 -21.28
C ASP A 124 4.63 -3.45 -21.34
N ASP A 125 5.49 -3.26 -20.33
CA ASP A 125 6.57 -2.25 -20.30
C ASP A 125 7.88 -2.72 -20.97
N PHE A 126 7.94 -3.96 -21.47
CA PHE A 126 9.18 -4.50 -22.05
C PHE A 126 9.38 -4.07 -23.51
N GLU A 127 10.04 -2.93 -23.71
CA GLU A 127 10.23 -2.32 -25.04
C GLU A 127 11.24 -3.04 -25.96
N LYS A 128 12.18 -3.83 -25.43
CA LYS A 128 13.33 -4.41 -26.18
C LYS A 128 13.24 -5.93 -26.34
N THR A 129 12.14 -6.40 -26.91
CA THR A 129 11.92 -7.83 -27.18
C THR A 129 12.99 -8.44 -28.09
N GLU A 130 13.46 -7.70 -29.11
CA GLU A 130 14.46 -8.18 -30.07
C GLU A 130 15.78 -8.61 -29.40
N THR A 131 16.26 -7.82 -28.43
CA THR A 131 17.50 -8.14 -27.70
C THR A 131 17.34 -9.39 -26.83
N LEU A 132 16.13 -9.62 -26.29
CA LEU A 132 15.85 -10.83 -25.53
C LEU A 132 15.84 -12.06 -26.43
N ASP A 133 15.24 -11.95 -27.62
CA ASP A 133 15.16 -13.04 -28.59
C ASP A 133 16.55 -13.48 -29.09
N GLU A 134 17.46 -12.53 -29.33
CA GLU A 134 18.85 -12.80 -29.67
C GLU A 134 19.59 -13.57 -28.56
N ILE A 135 19.45 -13.12 -27.31
CA ILE A 135 20.07 -13.77 -26.15
C ILE A 135 19.51 -15.18 -25.95
N LEU A 136 18.18 -15.34 -26.03
CA LEU A 136 17.52 -16.64 -25.91
C LEU A 136 17.97 -17.60 -27.02
N SER A 137 18.11 -17.11 -28.25
CA SER A 137 18.60 -17.91 -29.37
C SER A 137 20.02 -18.44 -29.13
N LEU A 138 20.90 -17.62 -28.56
CA LEU A 138 22.25 -18.03 -28.17
C LEU A 138 22.26 -19.05 -27.03
N MET A 139 21.33 -18.94 -26.07
CA MET A 139 21.25 -19.86 -24.93
C MET A 139 20.57 -21.21 -25.25
N LEU A 140 19.66 -21.23 -26.21
CA LEU A 140 18.88 -22.41 -26.61
C LEU A 140 19.48 -23.17 -27.80
N ALA A 141 20.52 -22.63 -28.42
CA ALA A 141 21.23 -23.32 -29.49
C ALA A 141 21.82 -24.66 -28.95
N PRO A 142 21.64 -25.79 -29.66
CA PRO A 142 22.24 -27.05 -29.25
C PRO A 142 23.78 -26.92 -29.23
N ALA A 143 24.40 -27.52 -28.22
CA ALA A 143 25.85 -27.53 -28.03
C ALA A 143 26.60 -28.19 -29.20
#